data_AF-A0A7S3HIK4-F1
#
_entry.id   AF-A0A7S3HIK4-F1
#
_cell.length_a   1.000
_cell.length_b   1.000
_cell.length_c   1.000
_cell.angle_alpha   90.00
_cell.angle_beta   90.00
_cell.angle_gamma   90.00
#
_symmetry.space_group_name_H-M   'P 1'
#
loop_
_entity.id
_entity.type
_entity.pdbx_description
1 polymer ?
#
loop_
_entity_poly.entity_id
_entity_poly.type
_entity_poly.pdbx_seq_one_letter_code
_entity_poly.pdbx_strand_id
1 'polypeptide(L)'
;SLQNQLAVANTKLLRTYGSIDPRVRKLVFLLKHWAKSRHLNSPSDGTLSSYGFILCLIHFLQNRPVPLVPNLQTLPPVWNGARRPSAPLPVHLDPLSQQGSNGGHNSKQQDHADSLSQFERQSLPKVHVPSADNIRCNTYFYTPTLAQPQLLPDFARENQETVAELLIEFFRFFAWHFDFRHQVVSVRQSSVL
;
A
#
# COMPACT_ATOMS: atom_id res chain seq x y z
N SER A 1 -21.02 18.17 5.34
CA SER A 1 -21.10 17.88 6.79
C SER A 1 -20.00 18.65 7.49
N LEU A 2 -20.33 19.44 8.52
CA LEU A 2 -19.50 20.53 9.04
C LEU A 2 -18.27 20.09 9.88
N GLN A 3 -18.18 18.82 10.33
CA GLN A 3 -17.04 18.36 11.16
C GLN A 3 -16.53 16.94 10.85
N ASN A 4 -16.59 16.47 9.60
CA ASN A 4 -16.03 15.15 9.26
C ASN A 4 -14.49 15.19 9.12
N GLN A 5 -13.79 15.30 10.25
CA GLN A 5 -12.33 15.34 10.28
C GLN A 5 -11.68 14.06 9.74
N LEU A 6 -12.35 12.90 9.87
CA LEU A 6 -11.90 11.65 9.25
C LEU A 6 -11.93 11.72 7.73
N ALA A 7 -12.99 12.29 7.13
CA ALA A 7 -13.03 12.51 5.69
C ALA A 7 -11.94 13.47 5.22
N VAL A 8 -11.61 14.50 6.01
CA VAL A 8 -10.48 15.39 5.71
C VAL A 8 -9.16 14.63 5.75
N ALA A 9 -8.93 13.81 6.76
CA ALA A 9 -7.72 12.99 6.86
C ALA A 9 -7.59 12.00 5.70
N ASN A 10 -8.66 11.28 5.35
CA ASN A 10 -8.68 10.35 4.21
C ASN A 10 -8.47 11.08 2.88
N THR A 11 -9.04 12.28 2.71
CA THR A 11 -8.83 13.10 1.52
C THR A 11 -7.36 13.51 1.38
N LYS A 12 -6.72 13.89 2.50
CA LYS A 12 -5.27 14.17 2.51
C LYS A 12 -4.46 12.93 2.15
N LEU A 13 -4.78 11.76 2.72
CA LEU A 13 -4.13 10.49 2.41
C LEU A 13 -4.22 10.15 0.91
N LEU A 14 -5.43 10.20 0.33
CA LEU A 14 -5.63 9.94 -1.10
C LEU A 14 -4.91 10.95 -1.99
N ARG A 15 -4.88 12.22 -1.59
CA ARG A 15 -4.13 13.26 -2.30
C ARG A 15 -2.63 12.93 -2.30
N THR A 16 -2.08 12.53 -1.15
CA THR A 16 -0.67 12.14 -1.04
C THR A 16 -0.37 10.96 -1.96
N TYR A 17 -1.19 9.91 -1.98
CA TYR A 17 -1.03 8.80 -2.94
C TYR A 17 -1.03 9.27 -4.40
N GLY A 18 -1.95 10.16 -4.77
CA GLY A 18 -2.03 10.71 -6.12
C GLY A 18 -0.83 11.60 -6.53
N SER A 19 -0.06 12.11 -5.56
CA SER A 19 1.15 12.89 -5.82
C SER A 19 2.43 12.06 -5.88
N ILE A 20 2.40 10.78 -5.48
CA ILE A 20 3.59 9.90 -5.49
C ILE A 20 4.11 9.69 -6.91
N ASP A 21 3.22 9.30 -7.83
CA ASP A 21 3.58 8.96 -9.20
C ASP A 21 2.45 9.34 -10.17
N PRO A 22 2.74 9.93 -11.36
CA PRO A 22 1.72 10.29 -12.35
C PRO A 22 0.82 9.12 -12.80
N ARG A 23 1.34 7.88 -12.79
CA ARG A 23 0.60 6.67 -13.14
C ARG A 23 -0.60 6.46 -12.23
N VAL A 24 -0.49 6.78 -10.94
CA VAL A 24 -1.59 6.66 -9.95
C VAL A 24 -2.80 7.49 -10.41
N ARG A 25 -2.59 8.76 -10.76
CA ARG A 25 -3.67 9.64 -11.23
C ARG A 25 -4.28 9.15 -12.54
N LYS A 26 -3.45 8.73 -13.49
CA LYS A 26 -3.91 8.19 -14.78
C LYS A 26 -4.81 6.96 -14.57
N LEU A 27 -4.39 6.02 -13.71
CA LEU A 27 -5.17 4.83 -13.36
C LEU A 27 -6.49 5.19 -12.66
N VAL A 28 -6.48 6.15 -11.73
CA VAL A 28 -7.72 6.64 -11.09
C VAL A 28 -8.70 7.17 -12.14
N PHE A 29 -8.24 7.99 -13.09
CA PHE A 29 -9.09 8.49 -14.17
C PHE A 29 -9.67 7.36 -15.03
N LEU A 30 -8.83 6.42 -15.45
CA LEU A 30 -9.22 5.27 -16.27
C LEU A 30 -10.26 4.39 -15.56
N LEU A 31 -10.02 4.03 -14.30
CA LEU A 31 -10.94 3.22 -13.50
C LEU A 31 -12.27 3.92 -13.25
N LYS A 32 -12.25 5.23 -12.95
CA LYS A 32 -13.49 5.99 -12.77
C LYS A 32 -14.31 6.05 -14.06
N HIS A 33 -13.64 6.25 -15.20
CA HIS A 33 -14.30 6.28 -16.49
C HIS A 33 -14.91 4.92 -16.84
N TRP A 34 -14.15 3.84 -16.66
CA TRP A 34 -14.64 2.47 -16.84
C TRP A 34 -15.83 2.15 -15.94
N ALA A 35 -15.72 2.39 -14.63
CA ALA A 35 -16.78 2.09 -13.66
C ALA A 35 -18.07 2.87 -13.98
N LYS A 36 -17.96 4.14 -14.35
CA LYS A 36 -19.10 4.96 -14.79
C LYS A 36 -19.75 4.40 -16.05
N SER A 37 -18.95 4.01 -17.04
CA SER A 37 -19.44 3.46 -18.31
C SER A 37 -20.12 2.09 -18.14
N ARG A 38 -19.84 1.39 -17.04
CA ARG A 38 -20.47 0.11 -16.69
C ARG A 38 -21.59 0.23 -15.65
N HIS A 39 -21.92 1.45 -15.22
CA HIS A 39 -22.89 1.72 -14.14
C HIS A 39 -22.54 1.00 -12.82
N LEU A 40 -21.24 0.86 -12.53
CA LEU A 40 -20.74 0.17 -11.32
C LEU A 40 -20.38 1.16 -10.19
N ASN A 41 -20.74 2.43 -10.32
CA ASN A 41 -20.33 3.50 -9.41
C ASN A 41 -21.47 4.24 -8.68
N SER A 42 -22.58 3.54 -8.44
CA SER A 42 -23.78 4.02 -7.73
C SER A 42 -23.97 3.27 -6.40
N PRO A 43 -23.48 3.82 -5.27
CA PRO A 43 -23.68 3.21 -3.94
C PRO A 43 -25.14 3.05 -3.53
N SER A 44 -26.00 3.96 -3.98
CA SER A 44 -27.46 3.87 -3.79
C SER A 44 -28.07 2.61 -4.42
N ASP A 45 -27.40 2.07 -5.43
CA ASP A 45 -27.86 0.95 -6.24
C ASP A 45 -27.10 -0.34 -5.86
N GLY A 46 -26.39 -0.34 -4.73
CA GLY A 46 -25.62 -1.49 -4.22
C GLY A 46 -24.26 -1.71 -4.89
N THR A 47 -23.77 -0.76 -5.70
CA THR A 47 -22.47 -0.87 -6.38
C THR A 47 -21.37 -0.06 -5.67
N LEU A 48 -20.10 -0.24 -6.06
CA LEU A 48 -18.97 0.33 -5.33
C LEU A 48 -18.85 1.84 -5.55
N SER A 49 -18.62 2.63 -4.50
CA SER A 49 -18.39 4.08 -4.66
C SER A 49 -17.10 4.38 -5.44
N SER A 50 -16.99 5.60 -5.99
CA SER A 50 -15.72 6.08 -6.55
C SER A 50 -14.56 6.01 -5.55
N TYR A 51 -14.85 6.23 -4.26
CA TYR A 51 -13.86 6.07 -3.19
C TYR A 51 -13.43 4.62 -3.03
N GLY A 52 -14.36 3.66 -3.10
CA GLY A 52 -14.07 2.22 -3.04
C GLY A 52 -13.13 1.76 -4.16
N PHE A 53 -13.36 2.16 -5.41
CA PHE A 53 -12.43 1.83 -6.51
C PHE A 53 -11.03 2.40 -6.31
N ILE A 54 -10.92 3.61 -5.73
CA ILE A 54 -9.61 4.19 -5.41
C ILE A 54 -8.91 3.40 -4.31
N LEU A 55 -9.64 2.91 -3.30
CA LEU A 55 -9.06 2.04 -2.27
C LEU A 55 -8.59 0.70 -2.86
N CYS A 56 -9.38 0.07 -3.73
CA CYS A 56 -8.98 -1.13 -4.46
C CYS A 56 -7.70 -0.89 -5.27
N LEU A 57 -7.61 0.23 -5.98
CA LEU A 57 -6.43 0.59 -6.75
C LEU A 57 -5.20 0.76 -5.85
N ILE A 58 -5.32 1.50 -4.75
CA ILE A 58 -4.18 1.71 -3.84
C ILE A 58 -3.73 0.38 -3.23
N HIS A 59 -4.67 -0.46 -2.78
CA HIS A 59 -4.36 -1.79 -2.27
C HIS A 59 -3.62 -2.63 -3.33
N PHE A 60 -4.11 -2.66 -4.57
CA PHE A 60 -3.43 -3.35 -5.66
C PHE A 60 -2.01 -2.82 -5.91
N LEU A 61 -1.82 -1.50 -5.96
CA LEU A 61 -0.53 -0.87 -6.21
C LEU A 61 0.48 -1.08 -5.07
N GLN A 62 0.01 -1.19 -3.83
CA GLN A 62 0.83 -1.54 -2.66
C GLN A 62 1.29 -3.01 -2.68
N ASN A 63 0.52 -3.91 -3.31
CA ASN A 63 0.75 -5.36 -3.32
C ASN A 63 1.31 -5.87 -4.66
N ARG A 64 1.78 -4.99 -5.55
CA ARG A 64 2.57 -5.43 -6.71
C ARG A 64 3.87 -6.09 -6.25
N PRO A 65 4.45 -7.03 -7.04
CA PRO A 65 5.75 -7.63 -6.72
C PRO A 65 6.83 -6.58 -6.46
N VAL A 66 6.84 -5.52 -7.27
CA VAL A 66 7.54 -4.26 -6.97
C VAL A 66 6.48 -3.20 -6.68
N PRO A 67 6.18 -2.88 -5.41
CA PRO A 67 5.14 -1.90 -5.08
C PRO A 67 5.38 -0.56 -5.77
N LEU A 68 4.34 -0.01 -6.40
CA LEU A 68 4.37 1.32 -7.00
C LEU A 68 4.24 2.41 -5.94
N VAL A 69 3.46 2.14 -4.89
CA VAL A 69 3.27 3.06 -3.76
C VAL A 69 3.52 2.31 -2.45
N PRO A 70 4.13 2.95 -1.44
CA PRO A 70 4.31 2.34 -0.14
C PRO A 70 3.02 2.40 0.68
N ASN A 71 2.97 1.69 1.79
CA ASN A 71 1.93 1.89 2.79
C ASN A 71 2.28 3.08 3.69
N LEU A 72 1.74 4.25 3.34
CA LEU A 72 2.01 5.49 4.06
C LEU A 72 1.66 5.41 5.56
N GLN A 73 0.71 4.56 5.95
CA GLN A 73 0.28 4.43 7.36
C GLN A 73 1.26 3.61 8.22
N THR A 74 2.27 3.01 7.59
CA THR A 74 3.26 2.15 8.23
C THR A 74 4.68 2.74 8.19
N LEU A 75 4.91 3.78 7.38
CA LEU A 75 6.22 4.42 7.30
C LEU A 75 6.51 5.25 8.55
N PRO A 76 7.73 5.21 9.11
CA PRO A 76 8.11 6.04 10.25
C PRO A 76 8.28 7.51 9.85
N PRO A 77 8.24 8.47 10.80
CA PRO A 77 8.48 9.89 10.51
C PRO A 77 9.84 10.14 9.87
N VAL A 78 10.85 9.36 10.28
CA VAL A 78 12.21 9.43 9.77
C VAL A 78 12.45 8.26 8.80
N TRP A 79 11.67 8.22 7.73
CA TRP A 79 11.85 7.23 6.66
C TRP A 79 12.91 7.70 5.67
N ASN A 80 13.83 6.80 5.30
CA ASN A 80 14.98 7.07 4.43
C ASN A 80 14.79 6.61 2.98
N GLY A 81 13.58 6.20 2.59
CA GLY A 81 13.31 5.66 1.25
C GLY A 81 13.45 4.13 1.16
N ALA A 82 13.95 3.46 2.20
CA ALA A 82 14.15 2.00 2.15
C ALA A 82 12.82 1.25 1.99
N ARG A 83 12.82 0.22 1.12
CA ARG A 83 11.74 -0.76 1.10
C ARG A 83 11.75 -1.56 2.38
N ARG A 84 10.56 -1.83 2.92
CA ARG A 84 10.43 -2.97 3.83
C ARG A 84 10.73 -4.23 3.02
N PRO A 85 11.50 -5.19 3.55
CA PRO A 85 11.51 -6.53 2.99
C PRO A 85 10.05 -6.97 2.91
N SER A 86 9.53 -7.26 1.71
CA SER A 86 8.32 -8.06 1.62
C SER A 86 8.60 -9.29 2.48
N ALA A 87 7.77 -9.54 3.49
CA ALA A 87 7.84 -10.81 4.19
C ALA A 87 7.90 -11.89 3.08
N PRO A 88 8.91 -12.77 3.08
CA PRO A 88 9.02 -13.77 2.02
C PRO A 88 7.66 -14.46 1.95
N LEU A 89 7.02 -14.38 0.77
CA LEU A 89 5.80 -15.13 0.51
C LEU A 89 6.07 -16.57 1.00
N PRO A 90 5.14 -17.23 1.70
CA PRO A 90 5.33 -18.62 2.06
C PRO A 90 5.58 -19.39 0.78
N VAL A 91 6.86 -19.67 0.51
CA VAL A 91 7.28 -20.55 -0.57
C VAL A 91 6.70 -21.88 -0.12
N HIS A 92 5.72 -22.37 -0.88
CA HIS A 92 5.08 -23.63 -0.63
C HIS A 92 6.17 -24.66 -0.26
N LEU A 93 6.07 -25.22 0.95
CA LEU A 93 6.99 -26.23 1.43
C LEU A 93 6.88 -27.43 0.48
N ASP A 94 7.85 -27.58 -0.41
CA ASP A 94 8.09 -28.88 -1.05
C ASP A 94 8.54 -29.83 0.07
N PRO A 95 7.79 -30.91 0.39
CA PRO A 95 8.11 -31.74 1.56
C PRO A 95 9.31 -32.68 1.37
N LEU A 96 10.11 -32.52 0.30
CA LEU A 96 11.10 -33.52 -0.12
C LEU A 96 12.45 -32.90 -0.49
N SER A 97 13.09 -32.24 0.47
CA SER A 97 14.52 -31.91 0.37
C SER A 97 15.15 -31.70 1.75
N GLN A 98 15.07 -32.73 2.60
CA GLN A 98 16.00 -32.88 3.72
C GLN A 98 17.07 -33.92 3.34
N GLN A 99 18.24 -33.46 2.93
CA GLN A 99 19.51 -34.17 3.15
C GLN A 99 20.71 -33.29 2.76
N GLY A 100 21.61 -33.05 3.72
CA GLY A 100 23.04 -32.88 3.43
C GLY A 100 23.74 -31.59 3.86
N SER A 101 24.25 -31.60 5.10
CA SER A 101 25.65 -31.28 5.48
C SER A 101 26.25 -29.86 5.36
N ASN A 102 26.54 -29.30 6.55
CA ASN A 102 27.78 -28.66 7.04
C ASN A 102 28.55 -27.58 6.24
N GLY A 103 28.67 -26.42 6.90
CA GLY A 103 29.97 -25.80 7.23
C GLY A 103 30.42 -24.63 6.36
N GLY A 104 30.57 -23.43 6.96
CA GLY A 104 31.41 -22.37 6.39
C GLY A 104 31.03 -20.94 6.76
N HIS A 105 31.82 -20.36 7.66
CA HIS A 105 32.08 -18.93 7.89
C HIS A 105 31.54 -17.92 6.86
N ASN A 106 30.87 -16.88 7.33
CA ASN A 106 31.12 -15.51 6.86
C ASN A 106 30.63 -14.44 7.84
N SER A 107 31.57 -13.95 8.64
CA SER A 107 31.50 -12.70 9.39
C SER A 107 31.50 -11.52 8.42
N LYS A 108 30.34 -11.18 7.86
CA LYS A 108 30.08 -9.91 7.14
C LYS A 108 28.59 -9.54 7.03
N GLN A 109 27.72 -10.20 7.79
CA GLN A 109 26.25 -10.06 7.69
C GLN A 109 25.60 -9.42 8.93
N GLN A 110 26.42 -8.93 9.88
CA GLN A 110 25.94 -8.38 11.15
C GLN A 110 25.55 -6.88 11.05
N ASP A 111 26.22 -6.09 10.21
CA ASP A 111 26.07 -4.63 10.21
C ASP A 111 24.78 -4.11 9.53
N HIS A 112 24.21 -4.86 8.59
CA HIS A 112 22.96 -4.47 7.91
C HIS A 112 21.69 -4.84 8.68
N ALA A 113 21.73 -5.92 9.47
CA ALA A 113 20.61 -6.36 10.30
C ALA A 113 20.37 -5.40 11.49
N ASP A 114 21.43 -4.77 12.00
CA ASP A 114 21.35 -3.86 13.15
C ASP A 114 20.68 -2.52 12.82
N SER A 115 20.79 -2.06 11.58
CA SER A 115 20.09 -0.84 11.14
C SER A 115 18.58 -1.07 11.07
N LEU A 116 18.12 -2.21 10.55
CA LEU A 116 16.70 -2.55 10.47
C LEU A 116 16.07 -2.72 11.88
N SER A 117 16.82 -3.31 12.81
CA SER A 117 16.36 -3.57 14.18
C SER A 117 16.18 -2.29 15.02
N GLN A 118 16.91 -1.20 14.72
CA GLN A 118 16.71 0.10 15.36
C GLN A 118 15.48 0.85 14.83
N PHE A 119 15.20 0.77 13.52
CA PHE A 119 14.04 1.44 12.91
C PHE A 119 12.71 0.78 13.29
N GLU A 120 12.68 -0.53 13.51
CA GLU A 120 11.47 -1.25 13.92
C GLU A 120 11.05 -0.98 15.39
N ARG A 121 11.97 -0.47 16.23
CA ARG A 121 11.69 -0.19 17.66
C ARG A 121 10.99 1.15 17.91
N GLN A 122 10.96 2.07 16.95
CA GLN A 122 10.20 3.31 17.10
C GLN A 122 8.71 3.07 16.83
N SER A 123 7.89 3.21 17.87
CA SER A 123 6.44 3.19 17.70
C SER A 123 6.00 4.30 16.76
N LEU A 124 5.20 3.96 15.74
CA LEU A 124 4.63 4.95 14.84
C LEU A 124 3.80 5.99 15.62
N PRO A 125 3.84 7.28 15.22
CA PRO A 125 2.99 8.29 15.83
C PRO A 125 1.52 7.89 15.78
N LYS A 126 0.80 8.27 16.82
CA LYS A 126 -0.66 8.08 16.89
C LYS A 126 -1.32 9.45 16.81
N VAL A 127 -1.89 9.75 15.65
CA VAL A 127 -2.68 10.97 15.42
C VAL A 127 -4.14 10.58 15.54
N HIS A 128 -4.80 10.94 16.64
CA HIS A 128 -6.19 10.55 16.87
C HIS A 128 -7.15 11.65 16.45
N VAL A 129 -8.11 11.28 15.60
CA VAL A 129 -9.22 12.13 15.18
C VAL A 129 -10.52 11.47 15.63
N PRO A 130 -11.47 12.20 16.23
CA PRO A 130 -12.77 11.65 16.60
C PRO A 130 -13.60 11.32 15.35
N SER A 131 -14.19 10.12 15.34
CA SER A 131 -15.26 9.75 14.42
C SER A 131 -16.58 10.43 14.80
N ALA A 132 -17.59 10.35 13.92
CA ALA A 132 -18.96 10.79 14.22
C ALA A 132 -19.54 10.09 15.47
N ASP A 133 -19.10 8.86 15.74
CA ASP A 133 -19.51 8.05 16.90
C ASP A 133 -18.58 8.23 18.12
N ASN A 134 -17.77 9.29 18.17
CA ASN A 134 -16.74 9.55 19.20
C ASN A 134 -15.64 8.48 19.35
N ILE A 135 -15.55 7.52 18.42
CA ILE A 135 -14.43 6.57 18.35
C ILE A 135 -13.17 7.31 17.89
N ARG A 136 -12.07 7.18 18.63
CA ARG A 136 -10.77 7.77 18.27
C ARG A 136 -10.06 6.88 17.25
N CYS A 137 -9.96 7.35 16.01
CA CYS A 137 -9.25 6.64 14.95
C CYS A 137 -7.84 7.19 14.78
N ASN A 138 -6.84 6.30 14.68
CA ASN A 138 -5.49 6.71 14.31
C ASN A 138 -5.42 7.05 12.80
N THR A 139 -5.31 8.33 12.49
CA THR A 139 -5.20 8.88 11.13
C THR A 139 -3.77 9.22 10.74
N TYR A 140 -2.77 8.73 11.49
CA TYR A 140 -1.38 8.90 11.10
C TYR A 140 -1.12 8.25 9.73
N PHE A 141 -0.39 8.99 8.90
CA PHE A 141 0.31 8.49 7.72
C PHE A 141 1.52 9.38 7.45
N TYR A 142 2.53 8.82 6.79
CA TYR A 142 3.71 9.54 6.36
C TYR A 142 3.33 10.57 5.28
N THR A 143 3.72 11.81 5.55
CA THR A 143 3.72 12.91 4.59
C THR A 143 5.17 13.29 4.31
N PRO A 144 5.58 13.35 3.04
CA PRO A 144 6.93 13.79 2.69
C PRO A 144 7.15 15.21 3.21
N THR A 145 8.30 15.43 3.82
CA THR A 145 8.70 16.76 4.28
C THR A 145 9.22 17.57 3.10
N LEU A 146 9.18 18.90 3.20
CA LEU A 146 9.77 19.78 2.19
C LEU A 146 11.28 19.58 2.03
N ALA A 147 11.94 19.02 3.05
CA ALA A 147 13.37 18.71 3.02
C ALA A 147 13.69 17.46 2.18
N GLN A 148 12.74 16.54 2.01
CA GLN A 148 12.96 15.25 1.32
C GLN A 148 11.80 14.95 0.32
N PRO A 149 11.55 15.84 -0.66
CA PRO A 149 10.40 15.72 -1.54
C PRO A 149 10.47 14.53 -2.50
N GLN A 150 11.68 14.01 -2.77
CA GLN A 150 11.90 12.96 -3.77
C GLN A 150 11.76 11.53 -3.25
N LEU A 151 11.67 11.30 -1.94
CA LEU A 151 11.63 9.94 -1.40
C LEU A 151 10.48 9.08 -1.93
N LEU A 152 9.28 9.64 -2.01
CA LEU A 152 8.13 8.91 -2.56
C LEU A 152 8.21 8.73 -4.09
N PRO A 153 8.55 9.77 -4.89
CA PRO A 153 8.84 9.59 -6.31
C PRO A 153 9.94 8.56 -6.62
N ASP A 154 11.03 8.55 -5.85
CA ASP A 154 12.15 7.64 -6.04
C ASP A 154 11.74 6.19 -5.75
N PHE A 155 10.99 5.96 -4.67
CA PHE A 155 10.39 4.66 -4.36
C PHE A 155 9.52 4.14 -5.51
N ALA A 156 8.68 5.01 -6.09
CA ALA A 156 7.79 4.64 -7.18
C ALA A 156 8.54 4.36 -8.49
N ARG A 157 9.67 5.04 -8.72
CA ARG A 157 10.48 4.90 -9.94
C ARG A 157 11.04 3.50 -10.11
N GLU A 158 11.25 2.76 -9.04
CA GLU A 158 11.73 1.38 -9.11
C GLU A 158 10.73 0.42 -9.78
N ASN A 159 9.42 0.68 -9.67
CA ASN A 159 8.44 -0.05 -10.46
C ASN A 159 8.47 0.51 -11.90
N GLN A 160 8.74 -0.36 -12.89
CA GLN A 160 8.81 0.02 -14.32
C GLN A 160 7.53 -0.33 -15.11
N GLU A 161 6.49 -0.87 -14.46
CA GLU A 161 5.24 -1.20 -15.15
C GLU A 161 4.58 0.07 -15.69
N THR A 162 4.17 0.02 -16.95
CA THR A 162 3.44 1.10 -17.62
C THR A 162 2.02 1.21 -17.07
N VAL A 163 1.34 2.33 -17.38
CA VAL A 163 -0.08 2.52 -17.03
C VAL A 163 -0.95 1.41 -17.62
N ALA A 164 -0.65 0.94 -18.83
CA ALA A 164 -1.43 -0.08 -19.51
C ALA A 164 -1.28 -1.44 -18.83
N GLU A 165 -0.04 -1.83 -18.52
CA GLU A 165 0.25 -3.08 -17.79
C GLU A 165 -0.43 -3.07 -16.43
N LEU A 166 -0.26 -2.00 -15.64
CA LEU A 166 -0.92 -1.85 -14.34
C LEU A 166 -2.44 -1.91 -14.43
N LEU A 167 -3.04 -1.34 -15.47
CA LEU A 167 -4.49 -1.36 -15.66
C LEU A 167 -5.00 -2.77 -15.97
N ILE A 168 -4.33 -3.48 -16.90
CA ILE A 168 -4.68 -4.85 -17.25
C ILE A 168 -4.52 -5.75 -16.02
N GLU A 169 -3.40 -5.63 -15.32
CA GLU A 169 -3.11 -6.40 -14.12
C GLU A 169 -4.07 -6.11 -12.97
N PHE A 170 -4.55 -4.87 -12.83
CA PHE A 170 -5.58 -4.53 -11.85
C PHE A 170 -6.85 -5.35 -12.09
N PHE A 171 -7.33 -5.39 -13.34
CA PHE A 171 -8.52 -6.17 -13.67
C PHE A 171 -8.26 -7.67 -13.52
N ARG A 172 -7.08 -8.16 -13.91
CA ARG A 172 -6.74 -9.57 -13.73
C ARG A 172 -6.70 -9.97 -12.27
N PHE A 173 -6.11 -9.13 -11.43
CA PHE A 173 -6.03 -9.35 -9.99
C PHE A 173 -7.43 -9.49 -9.38
N PHE A 174 -8.31 -8.51 -9.58
CA PHE A 174 -9.65 -8.56 -9.00
C PHE A 174 -10.62 -9.53 -9.69
N ALA A 175 -10.30 -10.06 -10.87
CA ALA A 175 -11.13 -11.06 -11.53
C ALA A 175 -10.73 -12.51 -11.19
N TRP A 176 -9.44 -12.79 -11.02
CA TRP A 176 -8.94 -14.18 -10.87
C TRP A 176 -8.07 -14.44 -9.64
N HIS A 177 -7.45 -13.42 -9.03
CA HIS A 177 -6.48 -13.63 -7.94
C HIS A 177 -6.99 -13.18 -6.57
N PHE A 178 -7.85 -12.17 -6.53
CA PHE A 178 -8.41 -11.66 -5.29
C PHE A 178 -9.56 -12.56 -4.83
N ASP A 179 -9.38 -13.20 -3.68
CA ASP A 179 -10.40 -14.03 -3.06
C ASP A 179 -11.32 -13.18 -2.20
N PHE A 180 -12.43 -12.73 -2.78
CA PHE A 180 -13.43 -11.92 -2.08
C PHE A 180 -14.08 -12.59 -0.85
N ARG A 181 -13.91 -13.90 -0.66
CA ARG A 181 -14.46 -14.62 0.50
C ARG A 181 -13.52 -14.57 1.71
N HIS A 182 -12.23 -14.57 1.46
CA HIS A 182 -11.23 -14.70 2.53
C HIS A 182 -10.37 -13.44 2.68
N GLN A 183 -10.34 -12.55 1.68
CA GLN A 183 -9.47 -11.39 1.65
C GLN A 183 -10.26 -10.09 1.74
N VAL A 184 -9.64 -9.07 2.35
CA VAL A 184 -10.21 -7.73 2.49
C VAL A 184 -9.30 -6.70 1.85
N VAL A 185 -9.87 -5.82 1.05
CA VAL A 185 -9.17 -4.65 0.53
C VAL A 185 -8.81 -3.74 1.70
N SER A 186 -7.52 -3.61 1.98
CA SER A 186 -6.99 -2.75 3.04
C SER A 186 -5.84 -1.90 2.53
N VAL A 187 -5.94 -0.58 2.69
CA VAL A 187 -4.84 0.37 2.42
C VAL A 187 -3.91 0.52 3.63
N ARG A 188 -4.37 0.09 4.82
CA ARG A 188 -3.66 0.21 6.10
C ARG A 188 -2.80 -1.01 6.39
N GLN A 189 -3.19 -2.19 5.93
CA GLN A 189 -2.43 -3.42 6.05
C GLN A 189 -2.07 -3.87 4.63
N SER A 190 -0.81 -3.71 4.25
CA SER A 190 -0.31 -4.26 2.99
C SER A 190 0.06 -5.71 3.23
N SER A 191 -0.97 -6.53 3.36
CA SER A 191 -0.91 -7.99 3.37
C SER A 191 -2.32 -8.48 3.11
N VAL A 192 -2.43 -9.49 2.27
CA VAL A 192 -3.57 -10.38 2.29
C VAL A 192 -3.67 -10.93 3.72
N LEU A 193 -4.79 -10.68 4.40
CA LEU A 193 -5.12 -11.36 5.65
C LEU A 193 -5.80 -12.69 5.33
#